data_AF-A0A1Q3JM83-F1
#
_entry.id   AF-A0A1Q3JM83-F1
#
_cell.length_a   1.000
_cell.length_b   1.000
_cell.length_c   1.000
_cell.angle_alpha   90.00
_cell.angle_beta   90.00
_cell.angle_gamma   90.00
#
_symmetry.space_group_name_H-M   'P 1'
#
loop_
_entity.id
_entity.type
_entity.pdbx_description
1 polymer ?
#
loop_
_entity_poly.entity_id
_entity_poly.type
_entity_poly.pdbx_seq_one_letter_code
_entity_poly.pdbx_strand_id
1 'polypeptide(L)'
;MSSVRALLLAVEPVGPDALGGDVYDRFKAEQDTLIVPVIDEEGRPVGIIERNAFFLRMAAEFGRALYARRPIHLVMDPNPLVVEADAPIAAFMGRMLTERPSDLLRGFILAEDGRYIGVGTALGLMQHAHQHAQLTMRQIEKLAHYDPLTGLPNRALFQKQFADALARAARSGEGAAVLCIDLDHFKSVNDTLGHNHGDLLLGMAAQRLQRCVREGDTAARLGGDEFAVVQNGLASPDGAARLATRIVTAMAEPFDVEGHQVVVGASVGIAIFGTDGSDAEELLKKADMALYRVKREGRGGFHFFEPGMDENLQARRRLELDLRRALQAGEFEVHYQPLYDLAAERITGCEALVRWRHPDRGMIAPVEFIPLAEETGLINPLGEWVLRQACADAATWPSDVRVAVNISAVQFRNPNFVSSVVSALANASLPAERLEVEITEGVLLQDSAYNLELLHKLRDLGVRISMDDFGTSYSSLSYLRSFPFDKIKIDQSFVRDLPRDAEALAIIQAVTGLGASLGIATTAEGVETQDQMDKLREYGCSEIQGYLISRPTPAPKLLEMFGVAAMGEAAPAIEMPSLLAPPVAIGSRSRRAA
;
A
#
# COMPACT_ATOMS: atom_id res chain seq x y z
N MET A 1 -10.04 -33.74 -14.96
CA MET A 1 -10.10 -34.97 -14.14
C MET A 1 -9.62 -36.13 -15.00
N SER A 2 -8.84 -37.05 -14.45
CA SER A 2 -8.35 -38.23 -15.19
C SER A 2 -9.47 -39.27 -15.33
N SER A 3 -9.65 -39.79 -16.54
CA SER A 3 -10.60 -40.86 -16.86
C SER A 3 -9.94 -42.23 -16.81
N VAL A 4 -10.75 -43.28 -16.67
CA VAL A 4 -10.31 -44.67 -16.58
C VAL A 4 -9.50 -45.10 -17.81
N ARG A 5 -9.66 -44.44 -18.97
CA ARG A 5 -8.79 -44.60 -20.15
C ARG A 5 -7.29 -44.48 -19.84
N ALA A 6 -6.89 -43.67 -18.86
CA ALA A 6 -5.48 -43.55 -18.45
C ALA A 6 -4.90 -44.87 -17.87
N LEU A 7 -5.75 -45.84 -17.55
CA LEU A 7 -5.39 -47.14 -16.97
C LEU A 7 -5.40 -48.27 -18.00
N LEU A 8 -5.62 -47.95 -19.28
CA LEU A 8 -5.77 -48.93 -20.35
C LEU A 8 -4.49 -49.75 -20.51
N LEU A 9 -4.65 -51.06 -20.37
CA LEU A 9 -3.63 -52.05 -20.67
C LEU A 9 -4.14 -52.91 -21.83
N ALA A 10 -3.37 -52.93 -22.93
CA ALA A 10 -3.75 -53.67 -24.12
C ALA A 10 -3.54 -55.17 -23.89
N VAL A 11 -4.62 -55.94 -23.95
CA VAL A 11 -4.61 -57.40 -23.86
C VAL A 11 -5.46 -57.95 -24.99
N GLU A 12 -4.91 -58.81 -25.83
CA GLU A 12 -5.69 -59.38 -26.92
C GLU A 12 -6.88 -60.20 -26.37
N PRO A 13 -8.13 -59.96 -26.80
CA PRO A 13 -9.29 -60.71 -26.32
C PRO A 13 -9.38 -62.08 -27.01
N VAL A 14 -10.20 -62.98 -26.47
CA VAL A 14 -10.53 -64.27 -27.10
C VAL A 14 -12.04 -64.39 -27.34
N GLY A 15 -12.44 -65.20 -28.32
CA GLY A 15 -13.85 -65.53 -28.53
C GLY A 15 -14.38 -66.57 -27.52
N PRO A 16 -15.71 -66.65 -27.30
CA PRO A 16 -16.33 -67.59 -26.34
C PRO A 16 -16.05 -69.07 -26.65
N ASP A 17 -15.77 -69.38 -27.92
CA ASP A 17 -15.52 -70.74 -28.41
C ASP A 17 -14.04 -71.12 -28.47
N ALA A 18 -13.13 -70.21 -28.07
CA ALA A 18 -11.71 -70.55 -27.92
C ALA A 18 -11.55 -71.74 -26.96
N LEU A 19 -10.52 -72.58 -27.16
CA LEU A 19 -10.34 -73.75 -26.31
C LEU A 19 -9.59 -73.37 -25.03
N GLY A 20 -9.94 -74.01 -23.91
CA GLY A 20 -9.23 -73.82 -22.65
C GLY A 20 -7.72 -74.12 -22.73
N GLY A 21 -7.29 -75.01 -23.63
CA GLY A 21 -5.88 -75.28 -23.89
C GLY A 21 -5.13 -74.06 -24.43
N ASP A 22 -5.74 -73.32 -25.35
CA ASP A 22 -5.11 -72.16 -25.99
C ASP A 22 -4.91 -71.03 -24.97
N VAL A 23 -5.91 -70.78 -24.12
CA VAL A 23 -5.81 -69.79 -23.03
C VAL A 23 -4.80 -70.22 -21.95
N TYR A 24 -4.70 -71.52 -21.67
CA TYR A 24 -3.69 -72.06 -20.74
C TYR A 24 -2.27 -71.85 -21.25
N ASP A 25 -2.02 -72.15 -22.52
CA ASP A 25 -0.70 -71.97 -23.14
C ASP A 25 -0.34 -70.48 -23.24
N ARG A 26 -1.32 -69.61 -23.51
CA ARG A 26 -1.14 -68.16 -23.46
C ARG A 26 -0.74 -67.66 -22.09
N PHE A 27 -1.44 -68.02 -21.02
CA PHE A 27 -1.03 -67.61 -19.68
C PHE A 27 0.35 -68.15 -19.28
N LYS A 28 0.77 -69.30 -19.81
CA LYS A 28 2.14 -69.80 -19.62
C LYS A 28 3.19 -68.95 -20.36
N ALA A 29 2.88 -68.52 -21.57
CA ALA A 29 3.76 -67.70 -22.39
C ALA A 29 3.85 -66.25 -21.89
N GLU A 30 2.72 -65.65 -21.50
CA GLU A 30 2.60 -64.28 -21.03
C GLU A 30 2.45 -64.27 -19.49
N GLN A 31 3.57 -64.19 -18.77
CA GLN A 31 3.55 -64.28 -17.30
C GLN A 31 2.85 -63.09 -16.62
N ASP A 32 2.86 -61.92 -17.26
CA ASP A 32 2.29 -60.68 -16.73
C ASP A 32 0.80 -60.50 -17.10
N THR A 33 0.24 -61.35 -17.98
CA THR A 33 -1.18 -61.32 -18.32
C THR A 33 -1.98 -61.95 -17.17
N LEU A 34 -2.65 -61.10 -16.38
CA LEU A 34 -3.45 -61.50 -15.22
C LEU A 34 -4.90 -61.82 -15.56
N ILE A 35 -5.41 -61.21 -16.63
CA ILE A 35 -6.76 -61.40 -17.14
C ILE A 35 -6.77 -61.49 -18.65
N VAL A 36 -7.65 -62.32 -19.19
CA VAL A 36 -7.96 -62.40 -20.62
C VAL A 36 -9.43 -62.05 -20.80
N PRO A 37 -9.77 -60.96 -21.52
CA PRO A 37 -11.15 -60.59 -21.82
C PRO A 37 -11.74 -61.52 -22.89
N VAL A 38 -13.03 -61.82 -22.76
CA VAL A 38 -13.79 -62.59 -23.74
C VAL A 38 -14.80 -61.68 -24.42
N ILE A 39 -14.79 -61.67 -25.74
CA ILE A 39 -15.67 -60.81 -26.55
C ILE A 39 -16.50 -61.63 -27.55
N ASP A 40 -17.69 -61.14 -27.91
CA ASP A 40 -18.47 -61.66 -29.04
C ASP A 40 -17.94 -61.19 -30.41
N GLU A 41 -18.60 -61.62 -31.50
CA GLU A 41 -18.22 -61.25 -32.86
C GLU A 41 -18.38 -59.74 -33.13
N GLU A 42 -19.26 -59.06 -32.39
CA GLU A 42 -19.47 -57.61 -32.45
C GLU A 42 -18.46 -56.81 -31.60
N GLY A 43 -17.55 -57.48 -30.89
CA GLY A 43 -16.50 -56.88 -30.06
C GLY A 43 -16.97 -56.45 -28.67
N ARG A 44 -18.13 -56.94 -28.20
CA ARG A 44 -18.67 -56.62 -26.88
C ARG A 44 -18.14 -57.60 -25.83
N PRO A 45 -17.80 -57.12 -24.62
CA PRO A 45 -17.37 -58.00 -23.54
C PRO A 45 -18.50 -58.94 -23.09
N VAL A 46 -18.24 -60.25 -23.16
CA VAL A 46 -19.19 -61.30 -22.71
C VAL A 46 -18.64 -62.17 -21.57
N GLY A 47 -17.37 -61.99 -21.22
CA GLY A 47 -16.76 -62.69 -20.10
C GLY A 47 -15.34 -62.22 -19.78
N ILE A 48 -14.79 -62.72 -18.68
CA ILE A 48 -13.40 -62.50 -18.28
C ILE A 48 -12.80 -63.77 -17.71
N ILE A 49 -11.54 -64.04 -18.01
CA ILE A 49 -10.80 -65.18 -17.48
C ILE A 49 -9.68 -64.62 -16.59
N GLU A 50 -9.78 -64.85 -15.28
CA GLU A 50 -8.73 -64.48 -14.32
C GLU A 50 -7.73 -65.63 -14.18
N ARG A 51 -6.44 -65.30 -14.29
CA ARG A 51 -5.33 -66.25 -14.36
C ARG A 51 -5.35 -67.24 -13.20
N ASN A 52 -5.45 -66.79 -11.95
CA ASN A 52 -5.34 -67.68 -10.79
C ASN A 52 -6.53 -68.63 -10.70
N ALA A 53 -7.75 -68.13 -10.85
CA ALA A 53 -8.97 -68.93 -10.86
C ALA A 53 -8.93 -69.97 -11.99
N PHE A 54 -8.42 -69.59 -13.17
CA PHE A 54 -8.27 -70.47 -14.31
C PHE A 54 -7.25 -71.58 -14.06
N PHE A 55 -6.06 -71.25 -13.54
CA PHE A 55 -5.04 -72.26 -13.20
C PHE A 55 -5.49 -73.18 -12.08
N LEU A 56 -6.18 -72.67 -11.05
CA LEU A 56 -6.76 -73.50 -9.99
C LEU A 56 -7.76 -74.52 -10.55
N ARG A 57 -8.64 -74.10 -11.48
CA ARG A 57 -9.56 -75.01 -12.18
C ARG A 57 -8.83 -76.04 -13.04
N MET A 58 -7.75 -75.64 -13.73
CA MET A 58 -6.96 -76.54 -14.58
C MET A 58 -6.11 -77.54 -13.78
N ALA A 59 -5.67 -77.15 -12.57
CA ALA A 59 -4.85 -77.96 -11.67
C ALA A 59 -5.66 -78.90 -10.77
N ALA A 60 -6.98 -78.72 -10.67
CA ALA A 60 -7.87 -79.62 -9.95
C ALA A 60 -7.83 -81.06 -10.53
N GLU A 61 -8.26 -82.04 -9.74
CA GLU A 61 -8.32 -83.44 -10.16
C GLU A 61 -9.12 -83.56 -11.48
N PHE A 62 -8.49 -84.13 -12.51
CA PHE A 62 -9.00 -84.20 -13.91
C PHE A 62 -9.26 -82.85 -14.62
N GLY A 63 -8.94 -81.70 -14.02
CA GLY A 63 -9.24 -80.36 -14.56
C GLY A 63 -8.73 -80.15 -15.99
N ARG A 64 -7.45 -80.42 -16.26
CA ARG A 64 -6.87 -80.30 -17.62
C ARG A 64 -7.55 -81.23 -18.63
N ALA A 65 -7.93 -82.44 -18.23
CA ALA A 65 -8.62 -83.38 -19.12
C ALA A 65 -10.07 -82.94 -19.42
N LEU A 66 -10.72 -82.30 -18.44
CA LEU A 66 -12.10 -81.83 -18.54
C LEU A 66 -12.23 -80.53 -19.33
N TYR A 67 -11.28 -79.60 -19.19
CA TYR A 67 -11.45 -78.21 -19.67
C TYR A 67 -10.53 -77.82 -20.84
N ALA A 68 -9.41 -78.49 -21.08
CA ALA A 68 -8.46 -78.05 -22.11
C ALA A 68 -9.02 -78.15 -23.56
N ARG A 69 -9.91 -79.12 -23.83
CA ARG A 69 -10.55 -79.30 -25.15
C ARG A 69 -11.98 -78.75 -25.20
N ARG A 70 -12.38 -77.95 -24.22
CA ARG A 70 -13.71 -77.37 -24.13
C ARG A 70 -13.66 -75.87 -24.43
N PRO A 71 -14.75 -75.29 -24.98
CA PRO A 71 -14.91 -73.86 -25.12
C PRO A 71 -14.72 -73.11 -23.80
N ILE A 72 -14.10 -71.93 -23.85
CA ILE A 72 -13.84 -71.12 -22.65
C ILE A 72 -15.11 -70.55 -22.02
N HIS A 73 -16.23 -70.48 -22.73
CA HIS A 73 -17.49 -70.02 -22.15
C HIS A 73 -17.96 -70.90 -20.98
N LEU A 74 -17.48 -72.14 -20.88
CA LEU A 74 -17.76 -73.06 -19.77
C LEU A 74 -16.88 -72.80 -18.54
N VAL A 75 -15.80 -72.02 -18.67
CA VAL A 75 -14.79 -71.82 -17.62
C VAL A 75 -14.47 -70.37 -17.32
N MET A 76 -14.97 -69.40 -18.10
CA MET A 76 -14.87 -67.97 -17.83
C MET A 76 -15.81 -67.52 -16.70
N ASP A 77 -15.60 -66.29 -16.21
CA ASP A 77 -16.60 -65.55 -15.45
C ASP A 77 -17.52 -64.80 -16.44
N PRO A 78 -18.83 -65.11 -16.48
CA PRO A 78 -19.76 -64.50 -17.42
C PRO A 78 -20.22 -63.09 -17.01
N ASN A 79 -19.83 -62.59 -15.82
CA ASN A 79 -20.22 -61.28 -15.32
C ASN A 79 -18.99 -60.37 -15.17
N PRO A 80 -18.34 -59.97 -16.28
CA PRO A 80 -17.18 -59.10 -16.21
C PRO A 80 -17.59 -57.72 -15.68
N LEU A 81 -16.70 -57.13 -14.90
CA LEU A 81 -16.79 -55.71 -14.56
C LEU A 81 -16.37 -54.90 -15.80
N VAL A 82 -17.35 -54.27 -16.45
CA VAL A 82 -17.12 -53.40 -17.61
C VAL A 82 -17.25 -51.95 -17.17
N VAL A 83 -16.29 -51.11 -17.59
CA VAL A 83 -16.20 -49.70 -17.23
C VAL A 83 -16.00 -48.88 -18.49
N GLU A 84 -16.84 -47.86 -18.70
CA GLU A 84 -16.66 -46.94 -19.82
C GLU A 84 -15.36 -46.14 -19.66
N ALA A 85 -14.63 -45.99 -20.76
CA ALA A 85 -13.28 -45.42 -20.76
C ALA A 85 -13.24 -43.95 -20.34
N ASP A 86 -14.33 -43.22 -20.54
CA ASP A 86 -14.47 -41.81 -20.16
C ASP A 86 -14.85 -41.61 -18.68
N ALA A 87 -15.20 -42.69 -17.97
CA ALA A 87 -15.59 -42.63 -16.57
C ALA A 87 -14.47 -41.98 -15.71
N PRO A 88 -14.80 -41.03 -14.82
CA PRO A 88 -13.80 -40.45 -13.91
C PRO A 88 -13.24 -41.51 -12.95
N ILE A 89 -11.90 -41.60 -12.84
CA ILE A 89 -11.24 -42.60 -11.99
C ILE A 89 -11.70 -42.50 -10.53
N ALA A 90 -11.87 -41.27 -10.01
CA ALA A 90 -12.31 -41.05 -8.63
C ALA A 90 -13.72 -41.59 -8.37
N ALA A 91 -14.66 -41.38 -9.30
CA ALA A 91 -16.03 -41.88 -9.19
C ALA A 91 -16.06 -43.41 -9.28
N PHE A 92 -15.28 -43.98 -10.20
CA PHE A 92 -15.10 -45.42 -10.33
C PHE A 92 -14.54 -46.03 -9.05
N MET A 93 -13.40 -45.54 -8.53
CA MET A 93 -12.81 -46.08 -7.30
C MET A 93 -13.74 -45.94 -6.10
N GLY A 94 -14.41 -44.80 -5.93
CA GLY A 94 -15.33 -44.57 -4.82
C GLY A 94 -16.49 -45.57 -4.80
N ARG A 95 -17.12 -45.81 -5.95
CA ARG A 95 -18.18 -46.83 -6.07
C ARG A 95 -17.66 -48.22 -5.82
N MET A 96 -16.53 -48.60 -6.43
CA MET A 96 -16.06 -49.97 -6.40
C MET A 96 -15.49 -50.38 -5.03
N LEU A 97 -14.83 -49.48 -4.31
CA LEU A 97 -14.37 -49.73 -2.95
C LEU A 97 -15.53 -49.91 -1.95
N THR A 98 -16.70 -49.33 -2.26
CA THR A 98 -17.88 -49.37 -1.39
C THR A 98 -18.83 -50.52 -1.74
N GLU A 99 -19.06 -50.74 -3.04
CA GLU A 99 -20.08 -51.67 -3.54
C GLU A 99 -19.52 -53.06 -3.86
N ARG A 100 -18.30 -53.16 -4.43
CA ARG A 100 -17.73 -54.42 -4.97
C ARG A 100 -16.20 -54.49 -4.90
N PRO A 101 -15.59 -54.50 -3.69
CA PRO A 101 -14.14 -54.44 -3.54
C PRO A 101 -13.40 -55.69 -4.06
N SER A 102 -14.05 -56.86 -4.09
CA SER A 102 -13.47 -58.10 -4.63
C SER A 102 -13.26 -58.08 -6.14
N ASP A 103 -14.11 -57.34 -6.87
CA ASP A 103 -14.09 -57.34 -8.34
C ASP A 103 -12.94 -56.48 -8.87
N LEU A 104 -12.55 -55.45 -8.13
CA LEU A 104 -11.36 -54.62 -8.39
C LEU A 104 -10.06 -55.45 -8.41
N LEU A 105 -9.94 -56.41 -7.49
CA LEU A 105 -8.75 -57.26 -7.38
C LEU A 105 -8.59 -58.21 -8.57
N ARG A 106 -9.70 -58.58 -9.23
CA ARG A 106 -9.70 -59.45 -10.40
C ARG A 106 -9.31 -58.72 -11.67
N GLY A 107 -9.50 -57.40 -11.73
CA GLY A 107 -9.35 -56.59 -12.93
C GLY A 107 -10.68 -56.40 -13.66
N PHE A 108 -10.71 -55.42 -14.57
CA PHE A 108 -11.91 -54.96 -15.24
C PHE A 108 -11.65 -54.71 -16.73
N ILE A 109 -12.73 -54.70 -17.50
CA ILE A 109 -12.69 -54.42 -18.93
C ILE A 109 -13.02 -52.95 -19.15
N LEU A 110 -12.21 -52.27 -19.97
CA LEU A 110 -12.53 -50.95 -20.47
C LEU A 110 -13.31 -51.10 -21.77
N ALA A 111 -14.42 -50.37 -21.85
CA ALA A 111 -15.21 -50.27 -23.06
C ALA A 111 -15.35 -48.82 -23.54
N GLU A 112 -15.59 -48.65 -24.84
CA GLU A 112 -16.03 -47.41 -25.45
C GLU A 112 -17.23 -47.73 -26.35
N ASP A 113 -18.36 -47.07 -26.11
CA ASP A 113 -19.64 -47.37 -26.78
C ASP A 113 -20.04 -48.86 -26.68
N GLY A 114 -19.74 -49.48 -25.53
CA GLY A 114 -20.02 -50.90 -25.27
C GLY A 114 -19.09 -51.90 -25.98
N ARG A 115 -18.04 -51.43 -26.67
CA ARG A 115 -17.03 -52.28 -27.31
C ARG A 115 -15.74 -52.33 -26.51
N TYR A 116 -15.11 -53.50 -26.48
CA TYR A 116 -13.81 -53.71 -25.83
C TYR A 116 -12.71 -52.80 -26.41
N ILE A 117 -11.98 -52.11 -25.54
CA ILE A 117 -10.79 -51.34 -25.93
C ILE A 117 -9.54 -51.71 -25.13
N GLY A 118 -9.68 -52.41 -24.01
CA GLY A 118 -8.56 -52.72 -23.13
C GLY A 118 -9.01 -53.32 -21.80
N VAL A 119 -8.05 -53.58 -20.92
CA VAL A 119 -8.31 -53.99 -19.54
C VAL A 119 -7.62 -53.06 -18.54
N GLY A 120 -8.13 -53.05 -17.32
CA GLY A 120 -7.54 -52.35 -16.19
C GLY A 120 -7.34 -53.30 -15.02
N THR A 121 -6.32 -53.05 -14.21
CA THR A 121 -5.95 -53.90 -13.08
C THR A 121 -5.89 -53.11 -11.79
N ALA A 122 -5.98 -53.81 -10.65
CA ALA A 122 -5.73 -53.20 -9.35
C ALA A 122 -4.33 -52.54 -9.27
N LEU A 123 -3.32 -53.15 -9.91
CA LEU A 123 -1.97 -52.60 -9.96
C LEU A 123 -1.92 -51.26 -10.73
N GLY A 124 -2.58 -51.17 -11.89
CA GLY A 124 -2.66 -49.93 -12.66
C GLY A 124 -3.37 -48.81 -11.88
N LEU A 125 -4.45 -49.14 -11.16
CA LEU A 125 -5.12 -48.20 -10.26
C LEU A 125 -4.22 -47.71 -9.12
N MET A 126 -3.47 -48.63 -8.47
CA MET A 126 -2.55 -48.27 -7.40
C MET A 126 -1.39 -47.39 -7.87
N GLN A 127 -0.83 -47.68 -9.06
CA GLN A 127 0.22 -46.87 -9.66
C GLN A 127 -0.28 -45.45 -9.96
N HIS A 128 -1.47 -45.33 -10.56
CA HIS A 128 -2.09 -44.03 -10.82
C HIS A 128 -2.38 -43.25 -9.53
N ALA A 129 -2.95 -43.91 -8.51
CA ALA A 129 -3.21 -43.31 -7.21
C ALA A 129 -1.92 -42.83 -6.53
N HIS A 130 -0.85 -43.62 -6.60
CA HIS A 130 0.47 -43.26 -6.07
C HIS A 130 1.05 -42.03 -6.78
N GLN A 131 1.04 -42.01 -8.11
CA GLN A 131 1.50 -40.87 -8.90
C GLN A 131 0.70 -39.61 -8.60
N HIS A 132 -0.62 -39.72 -8.52
CA HIS A 132 -1.50 -38.60 -8.18
C HIS A 132 -1.22 -38.08 -6.76
N ALA A 133 -1.02 -38.97 -5.80
CA ALA A 133 -0.65 -38.61 -4.43
C ALA A 133 0.70 -37.88 -4.38
N GLN A 134 1.71 -38.35 -5.12
CA GLN A 134 3.01 -37.68 -5.21
C GLN A 134 2.91 -36.28 -5.83
N LEU A 135 2.14 -36.11 -6.91
CA LEU A 135 1.91 -34.80 -7.53
C LEU A 135 1.20 -33.85 -6.57
N THR A 136 0.19 -34.35 -5.86
CA THR A 136 -0.58 -33.58 -4.87
C THR A 136 0.33 -33.17 -3.70
N MET A 137 1.15 -34.09 -3.17
CA MET A 137 2.12 -33.79 -2.12
C MET A 137 3.11 -32.70 -2.55
N ARG A 138 3.66 -32.78 -3.76
CA ARG A 138 4.56 -31.74 -4.30
C ARG A 138 3.87 -30.37 -4.42
N GLN A 139 2.59 -30.35 -4.79
CA GLN A 139 1.80 -29.12 -4.84
C GLN A 139 1.56 -28.57 -3.44
N ILE A 140 1.23 -29.42 -2.47
CA ILE A 140 1.05 -29.02 -1.07
C ILE A 140 2.36 -28.47 -0.50
N GLU A 141 3.50 -29.12 -0.74
CA GLU A 141 4.82 -28.62 -0.32
C GLU A 141 5.16 -27.27 -0.95
N LYS A 142 4.84 -27.09 -2.25
CA LYS A 142 5.00 -25.79 -2.90
C LYS A 142 4.13 -24.72 -2.25
N LEU A 143 2.85 -24.99 -1.99
CA LEU A 143 1.92 -24.04 -1.36
C LEU A 143 2.31 -23.73 0.09
N ALA A 144 2.90 -24.69 0.80
CA ALA A 144 3.37 -24.49 2.17
C ALA A 144 4.57 -23.53 2.26
N HIS A 145 5.35 -23.40 1.18
CA HIS A 145 6.63 -22.69 1.20
C HIS A 145 6.78 -21.54 0.22
N TYR A 146 5.92 -21.46 -0.80
CA TYR A 146 6.00 -20.45 -1.85
C TYR A 146 4.67 -19.73 -2.01
N ASP A 147 4.75 -18.44 -2.31
CA ASP A 147 3.62 -17.61 -2.68
C ASP A 147 3.11 -18.01 -4.08
N PRO A 148 1.85 -18.40 -4.24
CA PRO A 148 1.34 -18.93 -5.51
C PRO A 148 1.27 -17.88 -6.62
N LEU A 149 1.17 -16.59 -6.26
CA LEU A 149 1.10 -15.50 -7.24
C LEU A 149 2.47 -15.19 -7.84
N THR A 150 3.49 -15.05 -6.99
CA THR A 150 4.82 -14.58 -7.39
C THR A 150 5.83 -15.71 -7.59
N GLY A 151 5.58 -16.88 -7.05
CA GLY A 151 6.53 -18.00 -7.02
C GLY A 151 7.71 -17.79 -6.06
N LEU A 152 7.76 -16.67 -5.33
CA LEU A 152 8.77 -16.43 -4.30
C LEU A 152 8.51 -17.25 -3.05
N PRO A 153 9.53 -17.52 -2.22
CA PRO A 153 9.34 -17.93 -0.83
C PRO A 153 8.25 -17.11 -0.14
N ASN A 154 7.35 -17.80 0.55
CA ASN A 154 6.34 -17.16 1.39
C ASN A 154 6.95 -16.77 2.75
N ARG A 155 6.15 -16.10 3.59
CA ARG A 155 6.56 -15.68 4.94
C ARG A 155 7.15 -16.82 5.79
N ALA A 156 6.59 -18.02 5.72
CA ALA A 156 7.05 -19.16 6.51
C ALA A 156 8.43 -19.66 6.06
N LEU A 157 8.63 -19.82 4.75
CA LEU A 157 9.94 -20.23 4.22
C LEU A 157 10.99 -19.13 4.43
N PHE A 158 10.61 -17.87 4.25
CA PHE A 158 11.49 -16.73 4.48
C PHE A 158 12.00 -16.66 5.93
N GLN A 159 11.13 -16.79 6.93
CA GLN A 159 11.54 -16.77 8.34
C GLN A 159 12.55 -17.89 8.65
N LYS A 160 12.32 -19.09 8.12
CA LYS A 160 13.25 -20.21 8.26
C LYS A 160 14.59 -19.91 7.60
N GLN A 161 14.59 -19.47 6.33
CA GLN A 161 15.80 -19.16 5.58
C GLN A 161 16.59 -18.00 6.20
N PHE A 162 15.88 -17.02 6.78
CA PHE A 162 16.50 -15.91 7.48
C PHE A 162 17.16 -16.35 8.78
N ALA A 163 16.48 -17.14 9.62
CA ALA A 163 17.08 -17.72 10.81
C ALA A 163 18.33 -18.57 10.48
N ASP A 164 18.25 -19.39 9.43
CA ASP A 164 19.38 -20.20 8.96
C ASP A 164 20.54 -19.32 8.47
N ALA A 165 20.25 -18.21 7.79
CA ALA A 165 21.24 -17.22 7.34
C ALA A 165 21.95 -16.55 8.53
N LEU A 166 21.22 -16.10 9.54
CA LEU A 166 21.79 -15.52 10.75
C LEU A 166 22.67 -16.52 11.51
N ALA A 167 22.23 -17.78 11.60
CA ALA A 167 23.03 -18.82 12.23
C ALA A 167 24.34 -19.11 11.47
N ARG A 168 24.34 -19.01 10.13
CA ARG A 168 25.57 -19.11 9.32
C ARG A 168 26.48 -17.90 9.50
N ALA A 169 25.91 -16.69 9.48
CA ALA A 169 26.64 -15.44 9.71
C ALA A 169 27.34 -15.46 11.09
N ALA A 170 26.63 -15.86 12.14
CA ALA A 170 27.18 -15.98 13.49
C ALA A 170 28.38 -16.95 13.58
N ARG A 171 28.38 -18.04 12.81
CA ARG A 171 29.49 -19.03 12.81
C ARG A 171 30.68 -18.61 11.96
N SER A 172 30.43 -17.94 10.84
CA SER A 172 31.47 -17.55 9.88
C SER A 172 32.12 -16.21 10.22
N GLY A 173 31.45 -15.37 11.01
CA GLY A 173 31.85 -13.98 11.24
C GLY A 173 31.51 -13.06 10.07
N GLU A 174 30.81 -13.55 9.05
CA GLU A 174 30.31 -12.74 7.93
C GLU A 174 29.06 -11.95 8.35
N GLY A 175 28.90 -10.73 7.81
CA GLY A 175 27.70 -9.94 8.05
C GLY A 175 26.48 -10.45 7.29
N ALA A 176 25.29 -10.04 7.72
CA ALA A 176 24.03 -10.25 7.01
C ALA A 176 23.13 -9.03 7.18
N ALA A 177 22.19 -8.83 6.25
CA ALA A 177 21.18 -7.79 6.33
C ALA A 177 19.80 -8.32 5.94
N VAL A 178 18.76 -7.71 6.48
CA VAL A 178 17.39 -7.85 5.98
C VAL A 178 16.90 -6.51 5.43
N LEU A 179 16.27 -6.57 4.26
CA LEU A 179 15.66 -5.44 3.58
C LEU A 179 14.16 -5.72 3.48
N CYS A 180 13.34 -4.95 4.19
CA CYS A 180 11.88 -4.95 4.03
C CYS A 180 11.51 -3.96 2.94
N ILE A 181 10.64 -4.36 2.02
CA ILE A 181 10.33 -3.61 0.79
C ILE A 181 8.82 -3.50 0.66
N ASP A 182 8.32 -2.33 0.29
CA ASP A 182 6.91 -2.08 -0.01
C ASP A 182 6.77 -1.37 -1.34
N LEU A 183 5.80 -1.79 -2.16
CA LEU A 183 5.52 -1.13 -3.44
C LEU A 183 4.68 0.14 -3.21
N ASP A 184 5.27 1.29 -3.50
CA ASP A 184 4.60 2.57 -3.34
C ASP A 184 3.45 2.70 -4.33
N HIS A 185 2.32 3.27 -3.88
CA HIS A 185 1.12 3.52 -4.68
C HIS A 185 0.46 2.26 -5.28
N PHE A 186 0.80 1.05 -4.82
CA PHE A 186 0.17 -0.19 -5.28
C PHE A 186 -1.36 -0.18 -5.13
N LYS A 187 -1.87 0.38 -4.03
CA LYS A 187 -3.31 0.53 -3.82
C LYS A 187 -3.99 1.34 -4.92
N SER A 188 -3.38 2.44 -5.38
CA SER A 188 -3.92 3.26 -6.46
C SER A 188 -4.05 2.46 -7.78
N VAL A 189 -3.15 1.52 -8.03
CA VAL A 189 -3.24 0.60 -9.18
C VAL A 189 -4.46 -0.31 -9.05
N ASN A 190 -4.68 -0.91 -7.88
CA ASN A 190 -5.86 -1.73 -7.63
C ASN A 190 -7.16 -0.93 -7.75
N ASP A 191 -7.18 0.29 -7.21
CA ASP A 191 -8.38 1.14 -7.23
C ASP A 191 -8.70 1.64 -8.65
N THR A 192 -7.69 1.82 -9.50
CA THR A 192 -7.84 2.36 -10.87
C THR A 192 -8.03 1.27 -11.93
N LEU A 193 -7.24 0.18 -11.87
CA LEU A 193 -7.18 -0.86 -12.91
C LEU A 193 -7.77 -2.20 -12.43
N GLY A 194 -8.07 -2.33 -11.14
CA GLY A 194 -8.62 -3.55 -10.54
C GLY A 194 -7.56 -4.56 -10.09
N HIS A 195 -7.98 -5.47 -9.21
CA HIS A 195 -7.09 -6.44 -8.55
C HIS A 195 -6.32 -7.36 -9.51
N ASN A 196 -6.89 -7.73 -10.65
CA ASN A 196 -6.19 -8.58 -11.63
C ASN A 196 -4.91 -7.93 -12.16
N HIS A 197 -4.94 -6.61 -12.43
CA HIS A 197 -3.75 -5.87 -12.86
C HIS A 197 -2.74 -5.70 -11.71
N GLY A 198 -3.23 -5.53 -10.49
CA GLY A 198 -2.39 -5.55 -9.30
C GLY A 198 -1.65 -6.89 -9.13
N ASP A 199 -2.34 -8.01 -9.36
CA ASP A 199 -1.74 -9.34 -9.27
C ASP A 199 -0.64 -9.55 -10.34
N LEU A 200 -0.88 -9.10 -11.58
CA LEU A 200 0.13 -9.12 -12.63
C LEU A 200 1.34 -8.26 -12.27
N LEU A 201 1.10 -7.04 -11.76
CA LEU A 201 2.15 -6.14 -11.29
C LEU A 201 3.01 -6.79 -10.20
N LEU A 202 2.39 -7.46 -9.22
CA LEU A 202 3.12 -8.17 -8.16
C LEU A 202 3.99 -9.30 -8.72
N GLY A 203 3.50 -10.05 -9.70
CA GLY A 203 4.28 -11.06 -10.41
C GLY A 203 5.49 -10.47 -11.14
N MET A 204 5.32 -9.34 -11.82
CA MET A 204 6.41 -8.64 -12.51
C MET A 204 7.42 -8.04 -11.52
N ALA A 205 6.94 -7.43 -10.43
CA ALA A 205 7.79 -6.89 -9.37
C ALA A 205 8.64 -8.00 -8.73
N ALA A 206 8.06 -9.18 -8.47
CA ALA A 206 8.80 -10.32 -7.96
C ALA A 206 9.95 -10.76 -8.90
N GLN A 207 9.69 -10.84 -10.20
CA GLN A 207 10.72 -11.16 -11.19
C GLN A 207 11.82 -10.09 -11.23
N ARG A 208 11.44 -8.81 -11.14
CA ARG A 208 12.41 -7.71 -11.14
C ARG A 208 13.26 -7.70 -9.86
N LEU A 209 12.66 -8.02 -8.71
CA LEU A 209 13.35 -8.19 -7.44
C LEU A 209 14.36 -9.35 -7.50
N GLN A 210 13.98 -10.49 -8.09
CA GLN A 210 14.88 -11.64 -8.26
C GLN A 210 16.12 -11.29 -9.09
N ARG A 211 16.00 -10.42 -10.10
CA ARG A 211 17.14 -9.94 -10.89
C ARG A 211 18.05 -8.98 -10.12
N CYS A 212 17.57 -8.38 -9.03
CA CYS A 212 18.35 -7.47 -8.19
C CYS A 212 19.24 -8.22 -7.19
N VAL A 213 18.86 -9.43 -6.79
CA VAL A 213 19.57 -10.22 -5.78
C VAL A 213 20.54 -11.20 -6.43
N ARG A 214 21.62 -11.57 -5.72
CA ARG A 214 22.61 -12.54 -6.21
C ARG A 214 22.24 -13.96 -5.80
N GLU A 215 22.90 -14.93 -6.43
CA GLU A 215 22.87 -16.33 -5.98
C GLU A 215 23.39 -16.40 -4.53
N GLY A 216 22.55 -16.95 -3.63
CA GLY A 216 22.80 -17.01 -2.19
C GLY A 216 22.00 -16.01 -1.35
N ASP A 217 21.49 -14.92 -1.94
CA ASP A 217 20.51 -14.06 -1.27
C ASP A 217 19.11 -14.68 -1.37
N THR A 218 18.20 -14.29 -0.49
CA THR A 218 16.81 -14.78 -0.48
C THR A 218 15.87 -13.62 -0.73
N ALA A 219 15.06 -13.67 -1.79
CA ALA A 219 13.93 -12.75 -2.00
C ALA A 219 12.62 -13.47 -1.68
N ALA A 220 11.71 -12.82 -0.98
CA ALA A 220 10.44 -13.39 -0.53
C ALA A 220 9.29 -12.38 -0.65
N ARG A 221 8.06 -12.88 -0.71
CA ARG A 221 6.84 -12.08 -0.54
C ARG A 221 6.22 -12.39 0.81
N LEU A 222 6.02 -11.34 1.61
CA LEU A 222 5.51 -11.48 2.99
C LEU A 222 3.98 -11.40 3.05
N GLY A 223 3.35 -10.80 2.04
CA GLY A 223 1.90 -10.64 1.88
C GLY A 223 1.58 -9.28 1.26
N GLY A 224 0.39 -9.13 0.63
CA GLY A 224 0.02 -7.85 -0.01
C GLY A 224 1.06 -7.38 -1.04
N ASP A 225 1.52 -6.14 -0.89
CA ASP A 225 2.59 -5.45 -1.60
C ASP A 225 3.96 -5.50 -0.90
N GLU A 226 4.08 -6.29 0.16
CA GLU A 226 5.30 -6.41 0.96
C GLU A 226 6.21 -7.54 0.46
N PHE A 227 7.47 -7.17 0.20
CA PHE A 227 8.56 -8.07 -0.14
C PHE A 227 9.66 -7.97 0.91
N ALA A 228 10.52 -8.99 0.96
CA ALA A 228 11.72 -8.92 1.79
C ALA A 228 12.91 -9.61 1.12
N VAL A 229 14.10 -9.12 1.43
CA VAL A 229 15.36 -9.72 1.00
C VAL A 229 16.26 -9.99 2.19
N VAL A 230 16.81 -11.20 2.27
CA VAL A 230 17.97 -11.52 3.12
C VAL A 230 19.22 -11.46 2.27
N GLN A 231 20.12 -10.54 2.61
CA GLN A 231 21.44 -10.43 1.99
C GLN A 231 22.47 -11.15 2.87
N ASN A 232 23.11 -12.17 2.32
CA ASN A 232 24.15 -12.95 3.02
C ASN A 232 25.54 -12.37 2.73
N GLY A 233 26.57 -12.74 3.51
CA GLY A 233 27.98 -12.45 3.18
C GLY A 233 28.28 -10.96 3.01
N LEU A 234 27.76 -10.14 3.92
CA LEU A 234 27.91 -8.69 3.91
C LEU A 234 29.26 -8.30 4.55
N ALA A 235 30.12 -7.63 3.78
CA ALA A 235 31.41 -7.14 4.28
C ALA A 235 31.30 -5.75 4.97
N SER A 236 30.37 -4.91 4.52
CA SER A 236 30.08 -3.60 5.12
C SER A 236 28.62 -3.21 4.87
N PRO A 237 28.04 -2.30 5.70
CA PRO A 237 26.69 -1.78 5.49
C PRO A 237 26.45 -1.18 4.09
N ASP A 238 27.49 -0.67 3.42
CA ASP A 238 27.39 -0.14 2.05
C ASP A 238 26.89 -1.20 1.05
N GLY A 239 27.14 -2.49 1.31
CA GLY A 239 26.62 -3.58 0.49
C GLY A 239 25.09 -3.65 0.48
N ALA A 240 24.47 -3.35 1.63
CA ALA A 240 23.02 -3.31 1.78
C ALA A 240 22.45 -2.04 1.15
N ALA A 241 23.11 -0.89 1.33
CA ALA A 241 22.74 0.35 0.66
C ALA A 241 22.74 0.19 -0.88
N ARG A 242 23.79 -0.40 -1.45
CA ARG A 242 23.88 -0.65 -2.90
C ARG A 242 22.78 -1.59 -3.42
N LEU A 243 22.40 -2.60 -2.63
CA LEU A 243 21.29 -3.49 -2.99
C LEU A 243 19.96 -2.72 -2.92
N ALA A 244 19.73 -1.93 -1.88
CA ALA A 244 18.54 -1.11 -1.74
C ALA A 244 18.40 -0.09 -2.88
N THR A 245 19.45 0.66 -3.21
CA THR A 245 19.45 1.58 -4.37
C THR A 245 19.10 0.85 -5.66
N ARG A 246 19.66 -0.34 -5.88
CA ARG A 246 19.36 -1.15 -7.06
C ARG A 246 17.90 -1.58 -7.11
N ILE A 247 17.33 -2.02 -5.98
CA ILE A 247 15.92 -2.39 -5.88
C ILE A 247 15.03 -1.18 -6.15
N VAL A 248 15.25 -0.05 -5.48
CA VAL A 248 14.47 1.19 -5.66
C VAL A 248 14.51 1.64 -7.12
N THR A 249 15.70 1.69 -7.72
CA THR A 249 15.87 2.10 -9.12
C THR A 249 15.15 1.15 -10.07
N ALA A 250 15.28 -0.16 -9.85
CA ALA A 250 14.61 -1.15 -10.69
C ALA A 250 13.08 -1.04 -10.58
N MET A 251 12.53 -0.86 -9.37
CA MET A 251 11.08 -0.74 -9.20
C MET A 251 10.52 0.55 -9.81
N ALA A 252 11.30 1.63 -9.87
CA ALA A 252 10.88 2.89 -10.49
C ALA A 252 10.74 2.83 -12.02
N GLU A 253 11.29 1.81 -12.69
CA GLU A 253 11.08 1.62 -14.13
C GLU A 253 9.61 1.27 -14.42
N PRO A 254 8.99 1.80 -15.49
CA PRO A 254 7.62 1.46 -15.87
C PRO A 254 7.39 -0.05 -16.00
N PHE A 255 6.22 -0.51 -15.59
CA PHE A 255 5.71 -1.86 -15.79
C PHE A 255 4.68 -1.83 -16.92
N ASP A 256 4.84 -2.70 -17.91
CA ASP A 256 3.82 -2.93 -18.94
C ASP A 256 2.84 -4.01 -18.46
N VAL A 257 1.71 -3.58 -17.93
CA VAL A 257 0.66 -4.46 -17.41
C VAL A 257 -0.49 -4.52 -18.42
N GLU A 258 -0.45 -5.52 -19.29
CA GLU A 258 -1.42 -5.72 -20.39
C GLU A 258 -1.64 -4.47 -21.25
N GLY A 259 -0.56 -3.76 -21.61
CA GLY A 259 -0.60 -2.56 -22.44
C GLY A 259 -0.75 -1.25 -21.65
N HIS A 260 -0.91 -1.31 -20.33
CA HIS A 260 -0.90 -0.13 -19.45
C HIS A 260 0.51 0.10 -18.92
N GLN A 261 1.05 1.30 -19.13
CA GLN A 261 2.31 1.72 -18.50
C GLN A 261 2.05 2.19 -17.07
N VAL A 262 2.39 1.34 -16.10
CA VAL A 262 2.21 1.60 -14.68
C VAL A 262 3.55 1.94 -14.06
N VAL A 263 3.64 3.10 -13.40
CA VAL A 263 4.82 3.49 -12.62
C VAL A 263 4.49 3.36 -11.14
N VAL A 264 5.25 2.51 -10.45
CA VAL A 264 5.23 2.40 -8.99
C VAL A 264 6.62 2.71 -8.43
N GLY A 265 6.68 3.06 -7.15
CA GLY A 265 7.94 3.18 -6.42
C GLY A 265 8.21 1.96 -5.55
N ALA A 266 9.35 1.97 -4.88
CA ALA A 266 9.59 1.08 -3.75
C ALA A 266 10.21 1.85 -2.59
N SER A 267 9.68 1.61 -1.40
CA SER A 267 10.27 2.05 -0.14
C SER A 267 11.00 0.87 0.49
N VAL A 268 12.22 1.07 1.02
CA VAL A 268 13.05 -0.01 1.56
C VAL A 268 13.61 0.30 2.95
N GLY A 269 13.29 -0.53 3.94
CA GLY A 269 13.88 -0.46 5.27
C GLY A 269 14.95 -1.53 5.48
N ILE A 270 16.08 -1.16 6.07
CA ILE A 270 17.26 -2.04 6.21
C ILE A 270 17.61 -2.23 7.68
N ALA A 271 17.88 -3.47 8.10
CA ALA A 271 18.51 -3.77 9.39
C ALA A 271 19.70 -4.74 9.21
N ILE A 272 20.78 -4.48 9.94
CA ILE A 272 22.05 -5.18 9.87
C ILE A 272 22.24 -6.13 11.05
N PHE A 273 22.52 -7.39 10.77
CA PHE A 273 22.85 -8.38 11.80
C PHE A 273 24.16 -8.02 12.54
N GLY A 274 24.15 -8.16 13.87
CA GLY A 274 25.27 -7.85 14.75
C GLY A 274 25.34 -6.40 15.19
N THR A 275 24.85 -5.45 14.38
CA THR A 275 24.73 -4.04 14.74
C THR A 275 23.34 -3.70 15.27
N ASP A 276 22.31 -4.05 14.51
CA ASP A 276 20.94 -3.70 14.81
C ASP A 276 20.21 -4.81 15.57
N GLY A 277 20.75 -6.02 15.65
CA GLY A 277 20.09 -7.13 16.35
C GLY A 277 20.78 -8.46 16.10
N SER A 278 20.37 -9.47 16.87
CA SER A 278 20.98 -10.81 16.80
C SER A 278 20.02 -11.93 16.43
N ASP A 279 18.72 -11.67 16.42
CA ASP A 279 17.69 -12.61 16.01
C ASP A 279 16.84 -12.08 14.85
N ALA A 280 16.19 -13.01 14.15
CA ALA A 280 15.45 -12.71 12.94
C ALA A 280 14.22 -11.82 13.20
N GLU A 281 13.53 -12.04 14.32
CA GLU A 281 12.30 -11.31 14.64
C GLU A 281 12.60 -9.84 14.96
N GLU A 282 13.63 -9.60 15.78
CA GLU A 282 14.13 -8.27 16.11
C GLU A 282 14.58 -7.51 14.86
N LEU A 283 15.38 -8.14 13.99
CA LEU A 283 15.85 -7.51 12.76
C LEU A 283 14.72 -7.19 11.78
N LEU A 284 13.73 -8.08 11.63
CA LEU A 284 12.54 -7.80 10.82
C LEU A 284 11.77 -6.61 11.36
N LYS A 285 11.54 -6.56 12.68
CA LYS A 285 10.86 -5.43 13.33
C LYS A 285 11.61 -4.12 13.06
N LYS A 286 12.94 -4.11 13.19
CA LYS A 286 13.77 -2.92 12.97
C LYS A 286 13.82 -2.48 11.51
N ALA A 287 13.88 -3.42 10.57
CA ALA A 287 13.78 -3.11 9.15
C ALA A 287 12.40 -2.57 8.76
N ASP A 288 11.32 -3.09 9.34
CA ASP A 288 9.96 -2.56 9.14
C ASP A 288 9.82 -1.12 9.65
N MET A 289 10.44 -0.80 10.80
CA MET A 289 10.45 0.57 11.31
C MET A 289 11.23 1.53 10.41
N ALA A 290 12.35 1.08 9.84
CA ALA A 290 13.10 1.86 8.86
C ALA A 290 12.30 2.06 7.57
N LEU A 291 11.59 1.03 7.11
CA LEU A 291 10.70 1.08 5.96
C LEU A 291 9.59 2.11 6.17
N TYR A 292 8.98 2.11 7.36
CA TYR A 292 7.97 3.11 7.72
C TYR A 292 8.52 4.54 7.66
N ARG A 293 9.78 4.77 8.08
CA ARG A 293 10.43 6.08 7.95
C ARG A 293 10.56 6.52 6.49
N VAL A 294 10.96 5.63 5.58
CA VAL A 294 11.01 5.94 4.15
C VAL A 294 9.66 6.41 3.63
N LYS A 295 8.57 5.70 4.00
CA LYS A 295 7.23 6.05 3.55
C LYS A 295 6.79 7.45 4.02
N ARG A 296 7.30 7.91 5.16
CA ARG A 296 7.03 9.26 5.69
C ARG A 296 7.82 10.35 5.00
N GLU A 297 9.06 10.09 4.65
CA GLU A 297 9.98 11.09 4.06
C GLU A 297 9.78 11.27 2.55
N GLY A 298 8.67 10.77 1.99
CA GLY A 298 8.32 10.97 0.59
C GLY A 298 8.28 9.71 -0.27
N ARG A 299 8.53 8.51 0.33
CA ARG A 299 8.61 7.22 -0.39
C ARG A 299 9.77 7.16 -1.39
N GLY A 300 9.88 6.08 -2.18
CA GLY A 300 10.83 6.01 -3.29
C GLY A 300 12.31 6.06 -2.88
N GLY A 301 12.66 5.45 -1.75
CA GLY A 301 14.02 5.52 -1.19
C GLY A 301 14.31 4.37 -0.25
N PHE A 302 15.37 4.50 0.55
CA PHE A 302 15.70 3.54 1.59
C PHE A 302 16.24 4.21 2.85
N HIS A 303 16.05 3.55 3.99
CA HIS A 303 16.65 3.94 5.27
C HIS A 303 17.21 2.72 5.99
N PHE A 304 18.32 2.93 6.68
CA PHE A 304 18.78 2.00 7.72
C PHE A 304 17.98 2.22 8.99
N PHE A 305 17.84 1.17 9.79
CA PHE A 305 17.39 1.31 11.16
C PHE A 305 18.37 2.21 11.93
N GLU A 306 17.82 3.18 12.67
CA GLU A 306 18.57 4.04 13.56
C GLU A 306 18.01 3.92 14.99
N PRO A 307 18.88 3.81 16.01
CA PRO A 307 18.45 3.90 17.41
C PRO A 307 17.60 5.17 17.64
N GLY A 308 16.44 5.02 18.27
CA GLY A 308 15.45 6.10 18.46
C GLY A 308 14.25 6.04 17.50
N MET A 309 14.30 5.24 16.42
CA MET A 309 13.12 5.02 15.57
C MET A 309 11.94 4.38 16.33
N ASP A 310 12.17 3.48 17.31
CA ASP A 310 11.08 2.84 18.09
C ASP A 310 10.40 3.88 18.97
N GLU A 311 11.20 4.72 19.62
CA GLU A 311 10.71 5.81 20.47
C GLU A 311 9.88 6.82 19.66
N ASN A 312 10.34 7.17 18.45
CA ASN A 312 9.58 8.04 17.56
C ASN A 312 8.26 7.41 17.09
N LEU A 313 8.25 6.12 16.76
CA LEU A 313 7.03 5.42 16.35
C LEU A 313 6.04 5.29 17.52
N GLN A 314 6.52 4.97 18.72
CA GLN A 314 5.71 4.91 19.93
C GLN A 314 5.18 6.29 20.34
N ALA A 315 6.03 7.33 20.30
CA ALA A 315 5.63 8.70 20.57
C ALA A 315 4.55 9.18 19.58
N ARG A 316 4.67 8.79 18.30
CA ARG A 316 3.66 9.09 17.28
C ARG A 316 2.34 8.37 17.54
N ARG A 317 2.36 7.07 17.85
CA ARG A 317 1.14 6.33 18.22
C ARG A 317 0.45 6.94 19.44
N ARG A 318 1.22 7.37 20.44
CA ARG A 318 0.68 8.11 21.59
C ARG A 318 0.04 9.43 21.15
N LEU A 319 0.76 10.21 20.34
CA LEU A 319 0.25 11.48 19.80
C LEU A 319 -1.04 11.29 18.99
N GLU A 320 -1.19 10.19 18.24
CA GLU A 320 -2.44 9.87 17.52
C GLU A 320 -3.61 9.64 18.48
N LEU A 321 -3.40 8.83 19.52
CA LEU A 321 -4.42 8.59 20.54
C LEU A 321 -4.78 9.88 21.27
N ASP A 322 -3.79 10.71 21.58
CA ASP A 322 -3.98 12.00 22.22
C ASP A 322 -4.75 12.95 21.30
N LEU A 323 -4.44 13.00 19.99
CA LEU A 323 -5.13 13.81 18.99
C LEU A 323 -6.63 13.46 18.88
N ARG A 324 -6.97 12.17 18.90
CA ARG A 324 -8.37 11.72 18.91
C ARG A 324 -9.12 12.18 20.16
N ARG A 325 -8.47 12.13 21.33
CA ARG A 325 -9.04 12.59 22.60
C ARG A 325 -9.20 14.10 22.62
N ALA A 326 -8.18 14.84 22.16
CA ALA A 326 -8.15 16.29 22.12
C ALA A 326 -9.34 16.90 21.38
N LEU A 327 -9.75 16.28 20.26
CA LEU A 327 -10.92 16.70 19.48
C LEU A 327 -12.23 16.63 20.27
N GLN A 328 -12.34 15.69 21.22
CA GLN A 328 -13.51 15.53 22.08
C GLN A 328 -13.41 16.35 23.37
N ALA A 329 -12.18 16.54 23.87
CA ALA A 329 -11.89 17.20 25.13
C ALA A 329 -11.80 18.74 25.04
N GLY A 330 -11.86 19.31 23.83
CA GLY A 330 -11.80 20.77 23.63
C GLY A 330 -10.40 21.34 23.88
N GLU A 331 -9.35 20.58 23.54
CA GLU A 331 -7.94 20.98 23.75
C GLU A 331 -7.37 21.82 22.61
N PHE A 332 -8.16 22.11 21.59
CA PHE A 332 -7.79 22.97 20.48
C PHE A 332 -8.23 24.41 20.73
N GLU A 333 -7.39 25.35 20.30
CA GLU A 333 -7.71 26.78 20.26
C GLU A 333 -7.28 27.35 18.90
N VAL A 334 -7.95 28.42 18.47
CA VAL A 334 -7.58 29.14 17.24
C VAL A 334 -6.86 30.42 17.64
N HIS A 335 -5.65 30.60 17.13
CA HIS A 335 -4.93 31.86 17.19
C HIS A 335 -5.07 32.56 15.86
N TYR A 336 -4.98 33.88 15.87
CA TYR A 336 -5.14 34.71 14.71
C TYR A 336 -3.88 35.54 14.47
N GLN A 337 -3.41 35.54 13.23
CA GLN A 337 -2.33 36.42 12.81
C GLN A 337 -2.86 37.49 11.86
N PRO A 338 -2.69 38.79 12.15
CA PRO A 338 -3.17 39.86 11.29
C PRO A 338 -2.47 39.92 9.92
N LEU A 339 -3.25 40.20 8.88
CA LEU A 339 -2.80 40.62 7.56
C LEU A 339 -2.93 42.14 7.45
N TYR A 340 -1.81 42.81 7.16
CA TYR A 340 -1.74 44.27 7.09
C TYR A 340 -1.68 44.72 5.63
N ASP A 341 -2.65 45.53 5.22
CA ASP A 341 -2.72 46.11 3.88
C ASP A 341 -1.77 47.31 3.77
N LEU A 342 -0.85 47.25 2.80
CA LEU A 342 0.21 48.24 2.65
C LEU A 342 -0.28 49.58 2.07
N ALA A 343 -1.42 49.59 1.38
CA ALA A 343 -2.01 50.78 0.78
C ALA A 343 -3.03 51.45 1.72
N ALA A 344 -3.84 50.64 2.40
CA ALA A 344 -4.83 51.12 3.38
C ALA A 344 -4.21 51.38 4.77
N GLU A 345 -2.97 50.95 4.99
CA GLU A 345 -2.19 51.11 6.23
C GLU A 345 -2.92 50.63 7.49
N ARG A 346 -3.63 49.49 7.36
CA ARG A 346 -4.45 48.92 8.42
C ARG A 346 -4.59 47.41 8.25
N ILE A 347 -5.06 46.76 9.32
CA ILE A 347 -5.42 45.33 9.25
C ILE A 347 -6.71 45.17 8.43
N THR A 348 -6.69 44.27 7.46
CA THR A 348 -7.82 43.95 6.56
C THR A 348 -8.25 42.49 6.63
N GLY A 349 -7.44 41.63 7.26
CA GLY A 349 -7.76 40.24 7.47
C GLY A 349 -6.96 39.63 8.61
N CYS A 350 -7.30 38.40 8.98
CA CYS A 350 -6.55 37.59 9.93
C CYS A 350 -6.52 36.14 9.46
N GLU A 351 -5.35 35.49 9.55
CA GLU A 351 -5.21 34.06 9.30
C GLU A 351 -5.50 33.28 10.59
N ALA A 352 -6.41 32.31 10.49
CA ALA A 352 -6.77 31.39 11.56
C ALA A 352 -5.77 30.23 11.62
N LEU A 353 -5.03 30.17 12.73
CA LEU A 353 -3.96 29.24 12.96
C LEU A 353 -4.32 28.35 14.16
N VAL A 354 -4.62 27.08 13.88
CA VAL A 354 -4.95 26.10 14.91
C VAL A 354 -3.77 25.88 15.86
N ARG A 355 -4.09 25.66 17.13
CA ARG A 355 -3.14 25.39 18.18
C ARG A 355 -3.67 24.26 19.06
N TRP A 356 -2.79 23.36 19.47
CA TRP A 356 -3.16 22.27 20.37
C TRP A 356 -2.53 22.50 21.74
N ARG A 357 -3.38 22.78 22.73
CA ARG A 357 -2.99 22.93 24.13
C ARG A 357 -3.13 21.59 24.85
N HIS A 358 -2.11 20.74 24.70
CA HIS A 358 -2.08 19.43 25.34
C HIS A 358 -1.88 19.56 26.86
N PRO A 359 -2.62 18.81 27.71
CA PRO A 359 -2.55 18.93 29.16
C PRO A 359 -1.15 18.67 29.73
N ASP A 360 -0.47 17.60 29.27
CA ASP A 360 0.86 17.23 29.75
C ASP A 360 2.03 17.87 28.99
N ARG A 361 1.88 18.13 27.68
CA ARG A 361 2.97 18.60 26.80
C ARG A 361 2.98 20.10 26.55
N GLY A 362 1.95 20.82 27.00
CA GLY A 362 1.77 22.23 26.68
C GLY A 362 1.37 22.44 25.22
N MET A 363 1.88 23.49 24.59
CA MET A 363 1.52 23.84 23.22
C MET A 363 2.26 22.98 22.21
N ILE A 364 1.53 22.15 21.46
CA ILE A 364 2.06 21.34 20.37
C ILE A 364 1.92 22.13 19.06
N ALA A 365 3.00 22.18 18.27
CA ALA A 365 3.03 22.93 17.03
C ALA A 365 2.22 22.24 15.91
N PRO A 366 1.55 22.99 15.01
CA PRO A 366 0.80 22.42 13.88
C PRO A 366 1.61 21.45 13.01
N VAL A 367 2.88 21.76 12.78
CA VAL A 367 3.82 20.90 12.02
C VAL A 367 3.95 19.49 12.61
N GLU A 368 3.69 19.29 13.90
CA GLU A 368 3.78 17.98 14.54
C GLU A 368 2.50 17.15 14.39
N PHE A 369 1.32 17.78 14.43
CA PHE A 369 0.05 17.05 14.48
C PHE A 369 -0.81 17.14 13.22
N ILE A 370 -0.66 18.16 12.37
CA ILE A 370 -1.42 18.28 11.11
C ILE A 370 -1.12 17.14 10.15
N PRO A 371 0.15 16.76 9.87
CA PRO A 371 0.44 15.61 9.01
C PRO A 371 -0.16 14.30 9.55
N LEU A 372 -0.16 14.13 10.88
CA LEU A 372 -0.79 12.98 11.52
C LEU A 372 -2.31 13.01 11.39
N ALA A 373 -2.93 14.18 11.51
CA ALA A 373 -4.37 14.35 11.31
C ALA A 373 -4.77 14.02 9.87
N GLU A 374 -3.95 14.39 8.88
CA GLU A 374 -4.18 14.07 7.47
C GLU A 374 -4.07 12.57 7.19
N GLU A 375 -2.99 11.94 7.65
CA GLU A 375 -2.76 10.49 7.48
C GLU A 375 -3.87 9.63 8.09
N THR A 376 -4.45 10.10 9.21
CA THR A 376 -5.48 9.37 9.97
C THR A 376 -6.91 9.79 9.63
N GLY A 377 -7.08 10.79 8.75
CA GLY A 377 -8.38 11.36 8.39
C GLY A 377 -9.01 12.25 9.47
N LEU A 378 -8.35 12.45 10.62
CA LEU A 378 -8.78 13.35 11.70
C LEU A 378 -8.72 14.84 11.30
N ILE A 379 -8.05 15.17 10.19
CA ILE A 379 -8.02 16.52 9.64
C ILE A 379 -9.41 17.03 9.24
N ASN A 380 -10.33 16.13 8.85
CA ASN A 380 -11.70 16.50 8.49
C ASN A 380 -12.48 17.06 9.68
N PRO A 381 -12.66 16.33 10.80
CA PRO A 381 -13.36 16.87 11.97
C PRO A 381 -12.61 18.04 12.61
N LEU A 382 -11.28 18.04 12.61
CA LEU A 382 -10.48 19.16 13.11
C LEU A 382 -10.74 20.42 12.28
N GLY A 383 -10.65 20.33 10.96
CA GLY A 383 -10.84 21.46 10.06
C GLY A 383 -12.27 22.01 10.09
N GLU A 384 -13.28 21.16 10.24
CA GLU A 384 -14.67 21.61 10.45
C GLU A 384 -14.82 22.39 11.77
N TRP A 385 -14.14 21.96 12.83
CA TRP A 385 -14.12 22.69 14.09
C TRP A 385 -13.41 24.05 13.94
N VAL A 386 -12.22 24.08 13.32
CA VAL A 386 -11.46 25.32 13.07
C VAL A 386 -12.29 26.29 12.24
N LEU A 387 -12.92 25.83 11.17
CA LEU A 387 -13.73 26.67 10.28
C LEU A 387 -14.92 27.30 11.01
N ARG A 388 -15.63 26.52 11.83
CA ARG A 388 -16.74 27.04 12.65
C ARG A 388 -16.27 28.08 13.66
N GLN A 389 -15.18 27.79 14.37
CA GLN A 389 -14.64 28.72 15.37
C GLN A 389 -14.14 30.02 14.71
N ALA A 390 -13.42 29.90 13.58
CA ALA A 390 -12.93 31.04 12.81
C ALA A 390 -14.07 31.93 12.29
N CYS A 391 -15.14 31.33 11.76
CA CYS A 391 -16.31 32.09 11.31
C CYS A 391 -17.02 32.79 12.48
N ALA A 392 -17.18 32.10 13.60
CA ALA A 392 -17.82 32.64 14.80
C ALA A 392 -17.03 33.82 15.38
N ASP A 393 -15.71 33.69 15.49
CA ASP A 393 -14.84 34.77 15.96
C ASP A 393 -14.88 35.96 14.98
N ALA A 394 -14.78 35.70 13.67
CA ALA A 394 -14.81 36.74 12.65
C ALA A 394 -16.11 37.54 12.60
N ALA A 395 -17.25 36.92 12.94
CA ALA A 395 -18.53 37.60 13.04
C ALA A 395 -18.53 38.73 14.09
N THR A 396 -17.62 38.68 15.07
CA THR A 396 -17.45 39.72 16.10
C THR A 396 -16.50 40.86 15.70
N TRP A 397 -15.76 40.70 14.60
CA TRP A 397 -14.79 41.69 14.11
C TRP A 397 -15.48 42.79 13.28
N PRO A 398 -14.79 43.93 13.02
CA PRO A 398 -15.29 44.94 12.09
C PRO A 398 -15.67 44.34 10.74
N SER A 399 -16.73 44.86 10.11
CA SER A 399 -17.39 44.26 8.94
C SER A 399 -16.48 44.12 7.71
N ASP A 400 -15.40 44.88 7.65
CA ASP A 400 -14.43 44.92 6.57
C ASP A 400 -13.18 44.05 6.83
N VAL A 401 -13.08 43.42 8.00
CA VAL A 401 -11.99 42.49 8.35
C VAL A 401 -12.39 41.06 7.97
N ARG A 402 -11.51 40.39 7.22
CA ARG A 402 -11.69 39.01 6.73
C ARG A 402 -11.05 37.98 7.65
N VAL A 403 -11.47 36.71 7.55
CA VAL A 403 -10.79 35.57 8.16
C VAL A 403 -10.34 34.59 7.10
N ALA A 404 -9.07 34.22 7.12
CA ALA A 404 -8.49 33.21 6.24
C ALA A 404 -8.30 31.89 7.00
N VAL A 405 -8.65 30.77 6.38
CA VAL A 405 -8.55 29.42 6.97
C VAL A 405 -7.85 28.48 6.00
N ASN A 406 -6.78 27.85 6.46
CA ASN A 406 -6.03 26.82 5.73
C ASN A 406 -6.83 25.53 5.58
N ILE A 407 -6.87 24.99 4.36
CA ILE A 407 -7.56 23.74 4.04
C ILE A 407 -6.61 22.76 3.35
N SER A 408 -6.50 21.56 3.89
CA SER A 408 -5.66 20.51 3.30
C SER A 408 -6.27 19.87 2.04
N ALA A 409 -5.42 19.26 1.22
CA ALA A 409 -5.86 18.45 0.07
C ALA A 409 -6.76 17.27 0.49
N VAL A 410 -6.56 16.71 1.69
CA VAL A 410 -7.40 15.63 2.21
C VAL A 410 -8.82 16.14 2.47
N GLN A 411 -8.98 17.35 3.00
CA GLN A 411 -10.29 17.96 3.24
C GLN A 411 -11.01 18.30 1.94
N PHE A 412 -10.30 18.73 0.89
CA PHE A 412 -10.89 19.01 -0.43
C PHE A 412 -11.55 17.79 -1.07
N ARG A 413 -11.05 16.59 -0.78
CA ARG A 413 -11.64 15.32 -1.25
C ARG A 413 -12.88 14.89 -0.46
N ASN A 414 -13.17 15.53 0.67
CA ASN A 414 -14.36 15.21 1.44
C ASN A 414 -15.60 15.74 0.70
N PRO A 415 -16.54 14.87 0.27
CA PRO A 415 -17.74 15.31 -0.45
C PRO A 415 -18.60 16.30 0.33
N ASN A 416 -18.48 16.32 1.67
CA ASN A 416 -19.25 17.19 2.54
C ASN A 416 -18.57 18.55 2.78
N PHE A 417 -17.37 18.82 2.26
CA PHE A 417 -16.62 20.02 2.61
C PHE A 417 -17.38 21.32 2.32
N VAL A 418 -17.98 21.47 1.12
CA VAL A 418 -18.79 22.65 0.79
C VAL A 418 -19.97 22.81 1.75
N SER A 419 -20.61 21.71 2.15
CA SER A 419 -21.71 21.75 3.11
C SER A 419 -21.25 22.20 4.51
N SER A 420 -20.05 21.81 4.93
CA SER A 420 -19.42 22.28 6.17
C SER A 420 -19.14 23.78 6.14
N VAL A 421 -18.69 24.32 5.00
CA VAL A 421 -18.49 25.77 4.81
C VAL A 421 -19.82 26.52 4.91
N VAL A 422 -20.85 26.08 4.19
CA VAL A 422 -22.20 26.69 4.26
C VAL A 422 -22.73 26.67 5.70
N SER A 423 -22.58 25.55 6.41
CA SER A 423 -23.00 25.41 7.80
C SER A 423 -22.24 26.36 8.74
N ALA A 424 -20.92 26.50 8.58
CA ALA A 424 -20.11 27.39 9.40
C ALA A 424 -20.51 28.87 9.20
N LEU A 425 -20.66 29.32 7.95
CA LEU A 425 -21.10 30.67 7.61
C LEU A 425 -22.50 30.95 8.15
N ALA A 426 -23.45 30.03 7.96
CA ALA A 426 -24.83 30.20 8.41
C ALA A 426 -24.94 30.27 9.94
N ASN A 427 -24.24 29.39 10.67
CA ASN A 427 -24.27 29.39 12.14
C ASN A 427 -23.64 30.66 12.73
N ALA A 428 -22.58 31.19 12.10
CA ALA A 428 -21.95 32.44 12.53
C ALA A 428 -22.66 33.70 12.03
N SER A 429 -23.61 33.57 11.10
CA SER A 429 -24.18 34.70 10.34
C SER A 429 -23.10 35.57 9.68
N LEU A 430 -22.02 34.95 9.20
CA LEU A 430 -20.90 35.64 8.55
C LEU A 430 -21.17 35.77 7.04
N PRO A 431 -21.09 36.98 6.45
CA PRO A 431 -21.11 37.14 5.00
C PRO A 431 -20.00 36.32 4.33
N ALA A 432 -20.33 35.56 3.28
CA ALA A 432 -19.39 34.63 2.64
C ALA A 432 -18.11 35.30 2.14
N GLU A 433 -18.20 36.54 1.66
CA GLU A 433 -17.06 37.34 1.18
C GLU A 433 -16.01 37.69 2.26
N ARG A 434 -16.35 37.49 3.54
CA ARG A 434 -15.44 37.67 4.68
C ARG A 434 -14.65 36.41 5.01
N LEU A 435 -15.04 35.25 4.47
CA LEU A 435 -14.28 34.01 4.58
C LEU A 435 -13.35 33.88 3.38
N GLU A 436 -12.08 33.65 3.66
CA GLU A 436 -11.05 33.29 2.70
C GLU A 436 -10.58 31.86 2.98
N VAL A 437 -10.56 31.02 1.95
CA VAL A 437 -10.05 29.65 2.01
C VAL A 437 -8.67 29.63 1.38
N GLU A 438 -7.67 29.23 2.16
CA GLU A 438 -6.30 29.10 1.70
C GLU A 438 -6.03 27.64 1.31
N ILE A 439 -5.47 27.45 0.12
CA ILE A 439 -5.12 26.14 -0.42
C ILE A 439 -3.68 26.15 -0.91
N THR A 440 -2.96 25.05 -0.68
CA THR A 440 -1.63 24.87 -1.26
C THR A 440 -1.69 24.43 -2.72
N GLU A 441 -0.60 24.59 -3.47
CA GLU A 441 -0.48 24.11 -4.86
C GLU A 441 -0.81 22.61 -5.00
N GLY A 442 -0.53 21.81 -3.96
CA GLY A 442 -0.80 20.37 -3.95
C GLY A 442 -2.27 20.00 -4.15
N VAL A 443 -3.20 20.87 -3.74
CA VAL A 443 -4.65 20.69 -3.95
C VAL A 443 -4.99 20.72 -5.45
N LEU A 444 -4.29 21.54 -6.24
CA LEU A 444 -4.56 21.70 -7.67
C LEU A 444 -3.92 20.59 -8.52
N LEU A 445 -2.82 20.00 -8.03
CA LEU A 445 -2.10 18.91 -8.71
C LEU A 445 -2.82 17.56 -8.60
N GLN A 446 -3.61 17.35 -7.55
CA GLN A 446 -4.33 16.10 -7.29
C GLN A 446 -5.79 16.24 -7.74
N ASP A 447 -6.31 15.29 -8.53
CA ASP A 447 -7.74 15.24 -8.93
C ASP A 447 -8.32 16.57 -9.46
N SER A 448 -7.57 17.24 -10.34
CA SER A 448 -7.75 18.64 -10.72
C SER A 448 -9.15 19.01 -11.22
N ALA A 449 -9.85 18.14 -11.95
CA ALA A 449 -11.19 18.43 -12.47
C ALA A 449 -12.25 18.55 -11.35
N TYR A 450 -12.22 17.62 -10.39
CA TYR A 450 -13.14 17.64 -9.25
C TYR A 450 -12.84 18.81 -8.31
N ASN A 451 -11.55 19.05 -8.02
CA ASN A 451 -11.15 20.15 -7.14
C ASN A 451 -11.49 21.51 -7.74
N LEU A 452 -11.32 21.71 -9.06
CA LEU A 452 -11.77 22.93 -9.74
C LEU A 452 -13.28 23.15 -9.63
N GLU A 453 -14.09 22.10 -9.80
CA GLU A 453 -15.55 22.21 -9.63
C GLU A 453 -15.91 22.65 -8.20
N LEU A 454 -15.20 22.12 -7.19
CA LEU A 454 -15.41 22.48 -5.80
C LEU A 454 -15.01 23.93 -5.51
N LEU A 455 -13.90 24.39 -6.06
CA LEU A 455 -13.47 25.80 -5.96
C LEU A 455 -14.49 26.75 -6.59
N HIS A 456 -15.06 26.39 -7.74
CA HIS A 456 -16.15 27.17 -8.34
C HIS A 456 -17.39 27.21 -7.46
N LYS A 457 -17.79 26.09 -6.85
CA LYS A 457 -18.91 26.07 -5.90
C LYS A 457 -18.68 26.98 -4.69
N LEU A 458 -17.47 27.00 -4.12
CA LEU A 458 -17.13 27.90 -3.02
C LEU A 458 -17.19 29.37 -3.44
N ARG A 459 -16.67 29.69 -4.62
CA ARG A 459 -16.73 31.03 -5.18
C ARG A 459 -18.16 31.49 -5.48
N ASP A 460 -19.01 30.60 -5.98
CA ASP A 460 -20.43 30.89 -6.24
C ASP A 460 -21.21 31.17 -4.94
N LEU A 461 -20.74 30.66 -3.79
CA LEU A 461 -21.25 31.05 -2.47
C LEU A 461 -20.78 32.44 -2.05
N GLY A 462 -19.76 33.00 -2.70
CA GLY A 462 -19.12 34.28 -2.36
C GLY A 462 -17.84 34.15 -1.53
N VAL A 463 -17.35 32.93 -1.26
CA VAL A 463 -16.11 32.69 -0.50
C VAL A 463 -14.91 33.06 -1.37
N ARG A 464 -13.92 33.73 -0.76
CA ARG A 464 -12.65 34.08 -1.43
C ARG A 464 -11.69 32.90 -1.41
N ILE A 465 -10.90 32.74 -2.46
CA ILE A 465 -9.90 31.67 -2.56
C ILE A 465 -8.52 32.28 -2.69
N SER A 466 -7.62 31.87 -1.79
CA SER A 466 -6.21 32.24 -1.77
C SER A 466 -5.32 31.04 -2.07
N MET A 467 -4.28 31.24 -2.86
CA MET A 467 -3.25 30.24 -3.11
C MET A 467 -2.08 30.46 -2.17
N ASP A 468 -1.78 29.45 -1.37
CA ASP A 468 -0.71 29.43 -0.36
C ASP A 468 0.58 28.80 -0.90
N ASP A 469 1.71 29.13 -0.28
CA ASP A 469 3.07 28.61 -0.57
C ASP A 469 3.54 28.76 -2.05
N PHE A 470 3.09 29.81 -2.75
CA PHE A 470 3.36 29.93 -4.19
C PHE A 470 4.86 30.08 -4.51
N GLY A 471 5.35 29.27 -5.44
CA GLY A 471 6.73 29.32 -5.95
C GLY A 471 7.73 28.37 -5.29
N THR A 472 7.30 27.58 -4.29
CA THR A 472 8.14 26.59 -3.61
C THR A 472 8.12 25.19 -4.26
N SER A 473 7.19 24.95 -5.18
CA SER A 473 6.89 23.64 -5.80
C SER A 473 6.74 23.74 -7.33
N TYR A 474 6.28 22.69 -8.03
CA TYR A 474 6.01 22.71 -9.48
C TYR A 474 4.85 23.67 -9.83
N SER A 475 5.09 24.98 -9.78
CA SER A 475 4.08 25.99 -10.09
C SER A 475 3.73 25.97 -11.56
N SER A 476 2.56 25.40 -11.90
CA SER A 476 2.03 25.49 -13.25
C SER A 476 1.20 26.77 -13.37
N LEU A 477 1.76 27.79 -14.03
CA LEU A 477 1.04 29.02 -14.44
C LEU A 477 -0.30 28.71 -15.15
N SER A 478 -0.46 27.51 -15.69
CA SER A 478 -1.72 27.03 -16.27
C SER A 478 -2.88 26.99 -15.26
N TYR A 479 -2.64 26.75 -13.97
CA TYR A 479 -3.70 26.72 -12.96
C TYR A 479 -4.21 28.10 -12.60
N LEU A 480 -3.31 29.10 -12.49
CA LEU A 480 -3.69 30.50 -12.32
C LEU A 480 -4.56 31.02 -13.47
N ARG A 481 -4.41 30.44 -14.67
CA ARG A 481 -5.29 30.73 -15.81
C ARG A 481 -6.63 29.97 -15.74
N SER A 482 -6.66 28.80 -15.10
CA SER A 482 -7.81 27.90 -15.08
C SER A 482 -8.83 28.25 -14.01
N PHE A 483 -8.41 28.94 -12.95
CA PHE A 483 -9.28 29.38 -11.86
C PHE A 483 -8.99 30.83 -11.43
N PRO A 484 -10.02 31.69 -11.25
CA PRO A 484 -9.82 33.06 -10.82
C PRO A 484 -9.58 33.15 -9.30
N PHE A 485 -8.32 33.10 -8.89
CA PHE A 485 -7.92 33.32 -7.49
C PHE A 485 -8.10 34.77 -7.06
N ASP A 486 -8.41 34.99 -5.78
CA ASP A 486 -8.53 36.33 -5.20
C ASP A 486 -7.18 36.82 -4.65
N LYS A 487 -6.33 35.89 -4.23
CA LYS A 487 -5.04 36.18 -3.61
C LYS A 487 -3.98 35.10 -3.88
N ILE A 488 -2.71 35.51 -3.90
CA ILE A 488 -1.52 34.64 -3.90
C ILE A 488 -0.64 35.01 -2.70
N LYS A 489 -0.27 34.03 -1.88
CA LYS A 489 0.67 34.19 -0.77
C LYS A 489 2.08 33.79 -1.22
N ILE A 490 3.04 34.66 -0.95
CA ILE A 490 4.47 34.46 -1.22
C ILE A 490 5.09 33.87 0.03
N ASP A 491 5.63 32.66 -0.10
CA ASP A 491 6.21 31.92 1.03
C ASP A 491 7.35 32.70 1.73
N GLN A 492 7.42 32.52 3.04
CA GLN A 492 8.40 33.18 3.90
C GLN A 492 9.85 32.89 3.53
N SER A 493 10.16 31.77 2.84
CA SER A 493 11.53 31.46 2.43
C SER A 493 12.11 32.51 1.48
N PHE A 494 11.28 33.14 0.65
CA PHE A 494 11.71 34.23 -0.23
C PHE A 494 11.80 35.58 0.49
N VAL A 495 11.05 35.77 1.58
CA VAL A 495 11.02 37.03 2.33
C VAL A 495 12.15 37.11 3.36
N ARG A 496 12.52 35.98 3.98
CA ARG A 496 13.53 35.92 5.03
C ARG A 496 14.89 36.48 4.61
N ASP A 497 15.28 36.26 3.35
CA ASP A 497 16.60 36.61 2.83
C ASP A 497 16.64 38.03 2.19
N LEU A 498 15.53 38.76 2.24
CA LEU A 498 15.48 40.18 1.89
C LEU A 498 16.21 41.06 2.91
N PRO A 499 16.81 42.18 2.47
CA PRO A 499 16.84 42.71 1.10
C PRO A 499 18.07 42.28 0.27
N ARG A 500 18.85 41.30 0.74
CA ARG A 500 20.22 41.07 0.25
C ARG A 500 20.32 39.99 -0.83
N ASP A 501 19.32 39.14 -0.96
CA ASP A 501 19.28 38.09 -1.98
C ASP A 501 18.62 38.57 -3.27
N ALA A 502 19.40 38.62 -4.35
CA ALA A 502 18.94 39.04 -5.67
C ALA A 502 17.98 38.02 -6.32
N GLU A 503 18.10 36.74 -6.00
CA GLU A 503 17.24 35.68 -6.56
C GLU A 503 15.85 35.73 -5.93
N ALA A 504 15.78 35.78 -4.59
CA ALA A 504 14.54 35.98 -3.86
C ALA A 504 13.81 37.28 -4.29
N LEU A 505 14.55 38.36 -4.50
CA LEU A 505 14.02 39.62 -5.03
C LEU A 505 13.37 39.47 -6.41
N ALA A 506 14.01 38.74 -7.33
CA ALA A 506 13.49 38.52 -8.67
C ALA A 506 12.19 37.70 -8.65
N ILE A 507 12.10 36.69 -7.77
CA ILE A 507 10.89 35.89 -7.59
C ILE A 507 9.75 36.75 -7.06
N ILE A 508 10.00 37.54 -6.02
CA ILE A 508 8.98 38.44 -5.45
C ILE A 508 8.47 39.42 -6.50
N GLN A 509 9.35 40.07 -7.27
CA GLN A 509 8.95 40.95 -8.37
C GLN A 509 8.12 40.25 -9.44
N ALA A 510 8.47 39.00 -9.78
CA ALA A 510 7.73 38.23 -10.76
C ALA A 510 6.32 37.90 -10.25
N VAL A 511 6.18 37.49 -8.99
CA VAL A 511 4.89 37.14 -8.38
C VAL A 511 4.01 38.38 -8.21
N THR A 512 4.54 39.49 -7.69
CA THR A 512 3.77 40.73 -7.55
C THR A 512 3.37 41.31 -8.91
N GLY A 513 4.26 41.25 -9.91
CA GLY A 513 3.96 41.66 -11.29
C GLY A 513 2.89 40.79 -11.95
N LEU A 514 2.90 39.48 -11.69
CA LEU A 514 1.88 38.55 -12.15
C LEU A 514 0.52 38.84 -11.50
N GLY A 515 0.50 39.02 -10.17
CA GLY A 515 -0.70 39.40 -9.43
C GLY A 515 -1.33 40.68 -9.97
N ALA A 516 -0.53 41.72 -10.15
CA ALA A 516 -0.97 42.99 -10.74
C ALA A 516 -1.55 42.82 -12.16
N SER A 517 -0.94 41.97 -13.00
CA SER A 517 -1.40 41.73 -14.38
C SER A 517 -2.71 40.94 -14.45
N LEU A 518 -2.97 40.08 -13.46
CA LEU A 518 -4.17 39.25 -13.39
C LEU A 518 -5.28 39.85 -12.51
N GLY A 519 -5.01 40.95 -11.81
CA GLY A 519 -5.92 41.55 -10.85
C GLY A 519 -6.07 40.72 -9.57
N ILE A 520 -5.02 39.98 -9.19
CA ILE A 520 -4.98 39.10 -8.01
C ILE A 520 -4.13 39.79 -6.93
N ALA A 521 -4.64 39.87 -5.70
CA ALA A 521 -3.89 40.45 -4.59
C ALA A 521 -2.68 39.57 -4.22
N THR A 522 -1.61 40.17 -3.72
CA THR A 522 -0.46 39.40 -3.22
C THR A 522 -0.20 39.67 -1.75
N THR A 523 0.07 38.62 -0.99
CA THR A 523 0.45 38.70 0.42
C THR A 523 1.85 38.12 0.60
N ALA A 524 2.74 38.85 1.26
CA ALA A 524 4.07 38.33 1.59
C ALA A 524 4.13 37.89 3.05
N GLU A 525 4.57 36.65 3.27
CA GLU A 525 4.64 36.03 4.59
C GLU A 525 6.00 36.15 5.25
N GLY A 526 6.05 36.00 6.57
CA GLY A 526 7.32 36.01 7.32
C GLY A 526 8.01 37.38 7.37
N VAL A 527 7.27 38.48 7.25
CA VAL A 527 7.85 39.83 7.37
C VAL A 527 8.19 40.14 8.83
N GLU A 528 9.47 40.31 9.14
CA GLU A 528 9.98 40.54 10.50
C GLU A 528 10.59 41.94 10.71
N THR A 529 10.97 42.63 9.64
CA THR A 529 11.71 43.91 9.70
C THR A 529 11.09 44.99 8.83
N GLN A 530 11.29 46.26 9.22
CA GLN A 530 10.82 47.41 8.45
C GLN A 530 11.43 47.45 7.04
N ASP A 531 12.71 47.09 6.90
CA ASP A 531 13.40 47.05 5.61
C ASP A 531 12.74 46.05 4.63
N GLN A 532 12.28 44.90 5.12
CA GLN A 532 11.52 43.94 4.31
C GLN A 532 10.18 44.52 3.86
N MET A 533 9.43 45.13 4.78
CA MET A 533 8.15 45.78 4.49
C MET A 533 8.29 46.89 3.43
N ASP A 534 9.31 47.75 3.57
CA ASP A 534 9.54 48.86 2.64
C ASP A 534 9.89 48.35 1.24
N LYS A 535 10.67 47.27 1.14
CA LYS A 535 10.96 46.62 -0.14
C LYS A 535 9.75 45.97 -0.78
N LEU A 536 8.93 45.27 0.01
CA LEU A 536 7.68 44.67 -0.48
C LEU A 536 6.70 45.74 -0.98
N ARG A 537 6.62 46.89 -0.29
CA ARG A 537 5.85 48.05 -0.74
C ARG A 537 6.36 48.62 -2.05
N GLU A 538 7.68 48.74 -2.23
CA GLU A 538 8.29 49.20 -3.48
C GLU A 538 7.93 48.30 -4.68
N TYR A 539 7.82 46.99 -4.46
CA TYR A 539 7.46 46.01 -5.51
C TYR A 539 5.96 45.80 -5.70
N GLY A 540 5.13 46.63 -5.06
CA GLY A 540 3.68 46.61 -5.24
C GLY A 540 2.98 45.43 -4.57
N CYS A 541 3.57 44.85 -3.52
CA CYS A 541 2.86 43.85 -2.72
C CYS A 541 1.60 44.46 -2.08
N SER A 542 0.49 43.72 -2.04
CA SER A 542 -0.79 44.25 -1.55
C SER A 542 -0.88 44.19 -0.01
N GLU A 543 -0.61 43.01 0.56
CA GLU A 543 -0.71 42.74 1.99
C GLU A 543 0.61 42.13 2.51
N ILE A 544 0.87 42.27 3.81
CA ILE A 544 1.96 41.58 4.49
C ILE A 544 1.48 40.86 5.74
N GLN A 545 2.19 39.79 6.08
CA GLN A 545 1.98 39.02 7.29
C GLN A 545 3.34 38.64 7.89
N GLY A 546 3.46 38.76 9.22
CA GLY A 546 4.67 38.36 9.93
C GLY A 546 4.81 39.01 11.29
N TYR A 547 5.91 38.70 11.97
CA TYR A 547 6.16 39.14 13.34
C TYR A 547 6.42 40.64 13.49
N LEU A 548 6.70 41.34 12.39
CA LEU A 548 6.73 42.81 12.38
C LEU A 548 5.37 43.39 12.80
N ILE A 549 4.27 42.79 12.33
CA ILE A 549 2.91 43.22 12.65
C ILE A 549 2.45 42.62 13.97
N SER A 550 2.44 41.29 14.05
CA SER A 550 2.10 40.56 15.26
C SER A 550 2.48 39.09 15.16
N ARG A 551 2.73 38.48 16.32
CA ARG A 551 2.69 37.02 16.43
C ARG A 551 1.24 36.53 16.38
N PRO A 552 0.98 35.26 16.05
CA PRO A 552 -0.34 34.66 16.24
C PRO A 552 -0.81 34.85 17.69
N THR A 553 -2.03 35.34 17.88
CA THR A 553 -2.59 35.63 19.21
C THR A 553 -4.03 35.14 19.36
N PRO A 554 -4.50 34.84 20.58
CA PRO A 554 -5.91 34.49 20.82
C PRO A 554 -6.87 35.63 20.44
N ALA A 555 -8.12 35.29 20.09
CA ALA A 555 -9.14 36.26 19.66
C ALA A 555 -9.31 37.50 20.57
N PRO A 556 -9.33 37.40 21.92
CA PRO A 556 -9.49 38.57 22.77
C PRO A 556 -8.37 39.61 22.59
N LYS A 557 -7.13 39.13 22.43
CA LYS A 557 -5.97 40.00 22.23
C LYS A 557 -5.95 40.62 20.83
N LEU A 558 -6.46 39.90 19.82
CA LEU A 558 -6.64 40.44 18.48
C LEU A 558 -7.62 41.62 18.46
N LEU A 559 -8.74 41.53 19.20
CA LEU A 559 -9.76 42.60 19.25
C LEU A 559 -9.20 43.94 19.74
N GLU A 560 -8.26 43.90 20.69
CA GLU A 560 -7.53 45.09 21.15
C GLU A 560 -6.79 45.79 20.00
N MET A 561 -6.27 45.03 19.03
CA MET A 561 -5.56 45.55 17.86
C MET A 561 -6.49 46.26 16.86
N PHE A 562 -7.78 45.93 16.86
CA PHE A 562 -8.79 46.64 16.09
C PHE A 562 -9.31 47.90 16.79
N GLY A 563 -8.86 48.19 18.01
CA GLY A 563 -9.41 49.26 18.85
C GLY A 563 -10.80 48.92 19.42
N VAL A 564 -11.22 47.65 19.35
CA VAL A 564 -12.48 47.17 19.91
C VAL A 564 -12.19 46.70 21.34
N ALA A 565 -12.29 47.60 22.31
CA ALA A 565 -12.28 47.20 23.71
C ALA A 565 -13.49 46.28 23.95
N ALA A 566 -13.24 45.06 24.45
CA ALA A 566 -14.29 44.17 24.91
C ALA A 566 -15.26 44.97 25.79
N MET A 567 -16.55 45.00 25.45
CA MET A 567 -17.56 45.74 26.21
C MET A 567 -17.57 45.22 27.66
N GLY A 568 -16.88 45.94 28.54
CA GLY A 568 -16.67 45.60 29.94
C GLY A 568 -15.71 46.59 30.61
N GLU A 569 -16.28 47.74 31.02
CA GLU A 569 -15.70 48.81 31.85
C GLU A 569 -14.55 49.67 31.28
N ALA A 570 -14.70 50.98 31.47
CA ALA A 570 -13.93 52.04 30.82
C ALA A 570 -12.65 52.45 31.56
N ALA A 571 -11.56 52.73 30.82
CA ALA A 571 -10.48 53.66 31.18
C ALA A 571 -9.59 53.99 29.95
N PRO A 572 -8.77 55.07 29.95
CA PRO A 572 -8.65 55.99 28.80
C PRO A 572 -7.41 55.81 27.90
N ALA A 573 -7.44 56.57 26.81
CA ALA A 573 -6.53 56.60 25.66
C ALA A 573 -5.02 56.57 25.98
N ILE A 574 -4.28 55.77 25.21
CA ILE A 574 -2.82 55.67 25.24
C ILE A 574 -2.24 56.49 24.08
N GLU A 575 -1.49 57.55 24.40
CA GLU A 575 -0.54 58.20 23.49
C GLU A 575 0.72 57.34 23.31
N MET A 576 1.23 57.27 22.08
CA MET A 576 2.47 56.58 21.72
C MET A 576 3.72 57.33 22.24
N PRO A 577 4.70 56.68 22.89
CA PRO A 577 5.93 57.36 23.31
C PRO A 577 6.90 57.52 22.13
N SER A 578 7.42 58.75 21.93
CA SER A 578 8.50 59.02 20.98
C SER A 578 9.84 58.43 21.48
N LEU A 579 10.46 57.57 20.69
CA LEU A 579 11.81 57.04 20.92
C LEU A 579 12.87 57.98 20.35
N LEU A 580 13.51 58.79 21.18
CA LEU A 580 14.82 59.41 20.90
C LEU A 580 15.56 59.70 22.22
N ALA A 581 16.51 58.84 22.59
CA ALA A 581 17.65 59.20 23.44
C ALA A 581 18.86 58.27 23.16
N PRO A 582 20.12 58.78 23.19
CA PRO A 582 21.30 58.14 22.58
C PRO A 582 22.06 57.21 23.55
N PRO A 583 23.09 56.45 23.10
CA PRO A 583 23.61 55.31 23.85
C PRO A 583 24.56 55.72 24.98
N VAL A 584 24.43 55.03 26.12
CA VAL A 584 25.35 55.12 27.27
C VAL A 584 26.54 54.17 27.07
N ALA A 585 27.74 54.69 27.30
CA ALA A 585 29.03 54.03 27.13
C ALA A 585 29.25 52.83 28.08
N ILE A 586 29.84 51.76 27.55
CA ILE A 586 30.26 50.57 28.30
C ILE A 586 31.59 50.85 28.99
N GLY A 587 31.56 50.91 30.33
CA GLY A 587 32.74 50.96 31.20
C GLY A 587 33.14 49.56 31.69
N SER A 588 34.41 49.22 31.46
CA SER A 588 35.13 48.03 31.92
C SER A 588 35.23 47.89 33.45
N ARG A 589 35.14 46.65 33.98
CA ARG A 589 35.96 46.03 35.07
C ARG A 589 35.33 44.68 35.50
N SER A 590 35.99 43.53 35.31
CA SER A 590 36.99 42.89 36.19
C SER A 590 36.42 42.03 37.35
N ARG A 591 36.55 40.70 37.21
CA ARG A 591 36.93 39.64 38.19
C ARG A 591 36.47 39.74 39.65
N ARG A 592 35.78 38.70 40.15
CA ARG A 592 36.29 37.60 41.05
C ARG A 592 35.16 36.82 41.75
N ALA A 593 35.31 35.49 41.72
CA ALA A 593 35.10 34.48 42.76
C ALA A 593 33.88 34.55 43.71
N ALA A 594 32.99 33.54 43.62
CA ALA A 594 32.83 32.44 44.57
C ALA A 594 31.99 31.33 43.90
#